data_AF-A0A2E6Z6Q2-F1
#
_entry.id   AF-A0A2E6Z6Q2-F1
#
_cell.length_a   1.000
_cell.length_b   1.000
_cell.length_c   1.000
_cell.angle_alpha   90.00
_cell.angle_beta   90.00
_cell.angle_gamma   90.00
#
_symmetry.space_group_name_H-M   'P 1'
#
loop_
_entity.id
_entity.type
_entity.pdbx_description
1 polymer ?
#
loop_
_entity_poly.entity_id
_entity_poly.type
_entity_poly.pdbx_seq_one_letter_code
_entity_poly.pdbx_strand_id
1 'polypeptide(L)'
;MSDYLFVYGTLRKHAERRAAGQHCYQLLQQHASLRGLGWLQAKLYLVDYYPGAVACNNPKWQVTGEVYQLKQPALLLTELDQYEECGSGFASPTEYLRLKQQVTLENSEKISAWVYCYNHPTDGLQQIMSGDFLHCL
;
A
#
# COMPACT_ATOMS: atom_id res chain seq x y z
N MET A 1 21.13 -0.39 5.40
CA MET A 1 20.08 0.00 4.44
C MET A 1 18.76 -0.03 5.20
N SER A 2 17.92 1.01 5.04
CA SER A 2 16.60 1.05 5.69
C SER A 2 15.56 0.39 4.79
N ASP A 3 14.65 -0.37 5.37
CA ASP A 3 13.46 -0.86 4.68
C ASP A 3 12.31 0.13 4.88
N TYR A 4 11.60 0.41 3.79
CA TYR A 4 10.43 1.28 3.78
C TYR A 4 9.20 0.49 3.34
N LEU A 5 8.04 0.89 3.84
CA LEU A 5 6.73 0.42 3.42
C LEU A 5 5.91 1.63 2.96
N PHE A 6 5.30 1.52 1.79
CA PHE A 6 4.36 2.52 1.30
C PHE A 6 2.93 1.95 1.37
N VAL A 7 2.07 2.67 2.08
CA VAL A 7 0.65 2.31 2.26
C VAL A 7 -0.24 3.36 1.65
N TYR A 8 -1.24 2.95 0.87
CA TYR A 8 -2.11 3.85 0.11
C TYR A 8 -3.60 3.69 0.43
N GLY A 9 -3.95 2.73 1.29
CA GLY A 9 -5.34 2.38 1.62
C GLY A 9 -5.61 2.33 3.12
N THR A 10 -6.25 1.24 3.56
CA THR A 10 -6.74 1.04 4.93
C THR A 10 -5.65 1.12 6.00
N LEU A 11 -4.37 0.92 5.68
CA LEU A 11 -3.28 1.07 6.65
C LEU A 11 -2.83 2.53 6.89
N ARG A 12 -3.32 3.50 6.11
CA ARG A 12 -2.99 4.93 6.28
C ARG A 12 -3.63 5.51 7.53
N LYS A 13 -2.93 6.41 8.23
CA LYS A 13 -3.30 6.97 9.55
C LYS A 13 -4.77 7.35 9.68
N HIS A 14 -5.33 8.03 8.68
CA HIS A 14 -6.71 8.56 8.69
C HIS A 14 -7.73 7.70 7.93
N ALA A 15 -7.39 6.46 7.55
CA ALA A 15 -8.31 5.57 6.89
C ALA A 15 -9.42 5.05 7.81
N GLU A 16 -10.60 4.84 7.26
CA GLU A 16 -11.60 3.98 7.90
C GLU A 16 -11.12 2.52 7.86
N ARG A 17 -11.25 1.82 9.00
CA ARG A 17 -10.71 0.46 9.16
C ARG A 17 -11.70 -0.44 9.87
N ARG A 18 -11.73 -1.71 9.42
CA ARG A 18 -12.37 -2.81 10.14
C ARG A 18 -11.44 -3.36 11.23
N ALA A 19 -11.93 -4.24 12.10
CA ALA A 19 -11.19 -4.78 13.24
C ALA A 19 -9.82 -5.39 12.87
N ALA A 20 -9.74 -6.17 11.79
CA ALA A 20 -8.47 -6.75 11.33
C ALA A 20 -7.47 -5.68 10.84
N GLY A 21 -7.95 -4.64 10.14
CA GLY A 21 -7.13 -3.50 9.72
C GLY A 21 -6.64 -2.66 10.90
N GLN A 22 -7.43 -2.58 11.98
CA GLN A 22 -7.04 -1.90 13.21
C GLN A 22 -5.83 -2.57 13.87
N HIS A 23 -5.81 -3.91 13.93
CA HIS A 23 -4.68 -4.66 14.47
C HIS A 23 -3.39 -4.42 13.67
N CYS A 24 -3.46 -4.53 12.35
CA CYS A 24 -2.31 -4.30 11.47
C CYS A 24 -1.80 -2.86 11.54
N TYR A 25 -2.71 -1.90 11.65
CA TYR A 25 -2.33 -0.51 11.87
C TYR A 25 -1.62 -0.30 13.22
N GLN A 26 -2.05 -0.97 14.29
CA GLN A 26 -1.35 -0.91 15.58
C GLN A 26 0.07 -1.49 15.49
N LEU A 27 0.25 -2.63 14.82
CA LEU A 27 1.57 -3.21 14.57
C LEU A 27 2.45 -2.25 13.75
N LEU A 28 1.89 -1.61 12.73
CA LEU A 28 2.58 -0.59 11.93
C LEU A 28 3.07 0.58 12.81
N GLN A 29 2.22 1.08 13.71
CA GLN A 29 2.60 2.18 14.63
C GLN A 29 3.67 1.76 15.64
N GLN A 30 3.69 0.50 16.07
CA GLN A 30 4.69 -0.02 17.02
C GLN A 30 6.05 -0.26 16.33
N HIS A 31 6.03 -0.86 15.15
CA HIS A 31 7.23 -1.39 14.48
C HIS A 31 7.72 -0.54 13.31
N ALA A 32 7.09 0.60 13.04
CA ALA A 32 7.53 1.53 12.01
C ALA A 32 7.45 2.99 12.50
N SER A 33 7.91 3.91 11.66
CA SER A 33 7.78 5.34 11.92
C SER A 33 7.44 6.06 10.62
N LEU A 34 6.39 6.89 10.67
CA LEU A 34 5.96 7.67 9.53
C LEU A 34 7.09 8.61 9.10
N ARG A 35 7.49 8.52 7.83
CA ARG A 35 8.46 9.42 7.19
C ARG A 35 7.79 10.60 6.52
N GLY A 36 6.57 10.42 6.02
CA GLY A 36 5.81 11.47 5.35
C GLY A 36 4.91 10.91 4.26
N LEU A 37 4.45 11.80 3.39
CA LEU A 37 3.69 11.42 2.20
C LEU A 37 4.61 10.96 1.07
N GLY A 38 4.07 10.14 0.17
CA GLY A 38 4.74 9.77 -1.06
C GLY A 38 3.77 9.43 -2.20
N TRP A 39 4.35 9.29 -3.38
CA TRP A 39 3.63 8.97 -4.61
C TRP A 39 4.25 7.76 -5.31
N LEU A 40 3.39 6.84 -5.68
CA LEU A 40 3.69 5.68 -6.51
C LEU A 40 3.14 5.89 -7.92
N GLN A 41 3.92 5.56 -8.96
CA GLN A 41 3.43 5.59 -10.34
C GLN A 41 2.51 4.39 -10.60
N ALA A 42 1.21 4.58 -10.39
CA ALA A 42 0.22 3.52 -10.42
C ALA A 42 -1.18 4.10 -10.68
N LYS A 43 -2.10 3.23 -11.10
CA LYS A 43 -3.53 3.50 -11.07
C LYS A 43 -4.12 2.95 -9.78
N LEU A 44 -5.09 3.66 -9.24
CA LEU A 44 -5.84 3.24 -8.06
C LEU A 44 -7.24 2.81 -8.47
N TYR A 45 -7.69 1.67 -7.96
CA TYR A 45 -9.02 1.13 -8.19
C TYR A 45 -9.72 0.87 -6.86
N LEU A 46 -11.03 1.06 -6.83
CA LEU A 46 -11.89 0.60 -5.75
C LEU A 46 -12.22 -0.87 -6.00
N VAL A 47 -11.66 -1.78 -5.20
CA VAL A 47 -11.88 -3.23 -5.33
C VAL A 47 -13.18 -3.62 -4.62
N ASP A 48 -13.33 -3.16 -3.39
CA ASP A 48 -14.56 -3.23 -2.58
C ASP A 48 -14.49 -2.01 -1.62
N TYR A 49 -14.64 -2.19 -0.31
CA TYR A 49 -14.41 -1.17 0.71
C TYR A 49 -12.92 -0.78 0.86
N TYR A 50 -12.02 -1.38 0.06
CA TYR A 50 -10.58 -1.15 0.07
C TYR A 50 -10.03 -0.91 -1.34
N PRO A 51 -8.88 -0.23 -1.46
CA PRO A 51 -8.30 0.11 -2.75
C PRO A 51 -7.27 -0.93 -3.22
N GLY A 52 -7.12 -1.07 -4.54
CA GLY A 52 -6.05 -1.81 -5.18
C GLY A 52 -5.21 -0.91 -6.10
N ALA A 53 -3.89 -0.87 -5.89
CA ALA A 53 -2.96 -0.14 -6.76
C ALA A 53 -2.32 -1.07 -7.79
N VAL A 54 -2.38 -0.69 -9.06
CA VAL A 54 -1.74 -1.38 -10.18
C VAL A 54 -0.66 -0.50 -10.78
N ALA A 55 0.58 -0.97 -10.74
CA ALA A 55 1.74 -0.23 -11.24
C ALA A 55 1.56 0.14 -12.73
N CYS A 56 1.96 1.35 -13.10
CA CYS A 56 1.85 1.80 -14.48
C CYS A 56 3.00 2.73 -14.87
N ASN A 57 3.28 2.83 -16.17
CA ASN A 57 4.37 3.69 -16.69
C ASN A 57 3.89 5.08 -17.12
N ASN A 58 2.60 5.38 -17.01
CA ASN A 58 2.06 6.64 -17.48
C ASN A 58 2.21 7.70 -16.37
N PRO A 59 2.99 8.78 -16.61
CA PRO A 59 3.31 9.79 -15.61
C PRO A 59 2.08 10.52 -15.06
N LYS A 60 0.95 10.50 -15.77
CA LYS A 60 -0.31 11.13 -15.36
C LYS A 60 -1.01 10.41 -14.20
N TRP A 61 -0.69 9.15 -13.93
CA TRP A 61 -1.37 8.35 -12.92
C TRP A 61 -0.48 8.10 -11.71
N GLN A 62 -0.80 8.73 -10.60
CA GLN A 62 -0.06 8.59 -9.36
C GLN A 62 -1.00 8.21 -8.23
N VAL A 63 -0.52 7.36 -7.33
CA VAL A 63 -1.20 6.98 -6.09
C VAL A 63 -0.53 7.68 -4.93
N THR A 64 -1.32 8.43 -4.17
CA THR A 64 -0.89 9.13 -2.95
C THR A 64 -1.00 8.18 -1.76
N GLY A 65 0.04 8.16 -0.93
CA GLY A 65 0.06 7.35 0.27
C GLY A 65 1.05 7.85 1.32
N GLU A 66 1.24 7.04 2.33
CA GLU A 66 2.14 7.29 3.45
C GLU A 66 3.35 6.35 3.37
N VAL A 67 4.54 6.88 3.63
CA VAL A 67 5.77 6.09 3.72
C VAL A 67 6.15 5.90 5.17
N TYR A 68 6.38 4.65 5.55
CA TYR A 68 6.85 4.26 6.87
C TYR A 68 8.25 3.66 6.76
N GLN A 69 9.15 4.08 7.64
CA GLN A 69 10.44 3.41 7.85
C GLN A 69 10.25 2.25 8.83
N LEU A 70 10.62 1.05 8.42
CA LEU A 70 10.43 -0.16 9.19
C LEU A 70 11.59 -0.35 10.18
N LYS A 71 11.27 -0.61 11.46
CA LYS A 71 12.25 -0.95 12.51
C LYS A 71 12.53 -2.45 12.55
N GLN A 72 11.49 -3.26 12.34
CA GLN A 72 11.55 -4.72 12.32
C GLN A 72 10.85 -5.26 11.07
N PRO A 73 11.49 -5.16 9.90
CA PRO A 73 10.86 -5.46 8.62
C PRO A 73 10.28 -6.88 8.59
N ALA A 74 11.07 -7.91 8.89
CA ALA A 74 10.64 -9.30 8.78
C ALA A 74 9.38 -9.63 9.60
N LEU A 75 9.29 -9.13 10.84
CA LEU A 75 8.14 -9.36 11.71
C LEU A 75 6.89 -8.67 11.16
N LEU A 76 6.97 -7.36 10.94
CA LEU A 76 5.82 -6.57 10.49
C LEU A 76 5.33 -7.04 9.11
N LEU A 77 6.25 -7.29 8.19
CA LEU A 77 5.95 -7.72 6.84
C LEU A 77 5.29 -9.11 6.80
N THR A 78 5.64 -10.01 7.72
CA THR A 78 4.98 -11.33 7.82
C THR A 78 3.52 -11.20 8.27
N GLU A 79 3.25 -10.36 9.27
CA GLU A 79 1.88 -10.09 9.75
C GLU A 79 1.03 -9.42 8.67
N LEU A 80 1.62 -8.46 7.96
CA LEU A 80 0.94 -7.79 6.85
C LEU A 80 0.68 -8.74 5.66
N ASP A 81 1.59 -9.67 5.36
CA ASP A 81 1.34 -10.68 4.31
C ASP A 81 0.18 -11.63 4.65
N GLN A 82 -0.04 -11.91 5.93
CA GLN A 82 -1.21 -12.68 6.37
C GLN A 82 -2.49 -11.85 6.25
N TYR A 83 -2.43 -10.56 6.59
CA TYR A 83 -3.57 -9.65 6.48
C TYR A 83 -4.00 -9.39 5.03
N GLU A 84 -3.04 -9.19 4.13
CA GLU A 84 -3.25 -8.94 2.70
C GLU A 84 -3.41 -10.24 1.88
N GLU A 85 -3.51 -11.37 2.57
CA GLU A 85 -3.70 -12.71 1.99
C GLU A 85 -2.68 -13.08 0.89
N CYS A 86 -1.43 -12.63 1.04
CA CYS A 86 -0.36 -12.83 0.07
C CYS A 86 0.82 -13.67 0.58
N GLY A 87 0.68 -14.30 1.75
CA GLY A 87 1.66 -15.25 2.32
C GLY A 87 1.63 -16.66 1.70
N SER A 88 2.53 -17.54 2.15
CA SER A 88 2.69 -18.92 1.64
C SER A 88 1.49 -19.86 1.87
N GLY A 89 0.48 -19.44 2.61
CA GLY A 89 -0.73 -20.23 2.91
C GLY A 89 -1.92 -19.98 1.98
N PHE A 90 -1.82 -19.02 1.06
CA PHE A 90 -2.94 -18.59 0.22
C PHE A 90 -2.89 -19.18 -1.19
N ALA A 91 -4.06 -19.42 -1.79
CA ALA A 91 -4.16 -19.95 -3.14
C ALA A 91 -3.60 -18.93 -4.15
N SER A 92 -2.76 -19.39 -5.08
CA SER A 92 -2.24 -18.56 -6.15
C SER A 92 -3.20 -18.50 -7.35
N PRO A 93 -3.36 -17.33 -8.02
CA PRO A 93 -2.73 -16.05 -7.70
C PRO A 93 -3.42 -15.34 -6.53
N THR A 94 -2.62 -14.87 -5.57
CA THR A 94 -3.11 -14.04 -4.45
C THR A 94 -3.62 -12.70 -4.97
N GLU A 95 -4.55 -12.09 -4.23
CA GLU A 95 -5.15 -10.81 -4.62
C GLU A 95 -4.12 -9.67 -4.63
N TYR A 96 -3.22 -9.67 -3.65
CA TYR A 96 -2.07 -8.76 -3.59
C TYR A 96 -0.75 -9.48 -3.78
N LEU A 97 0.23 -8.74 -4.28
CA LEU A 97 1.65 -9.12 -4.31
C LEU A 97 2.47 -8.07 -3.60
N ARG A 98 3.32 -8.49 -2.65
CA ARG A 98 4.29 -7.59 -2.03
C ARG A 98 5.51 -7.41 -2.92
N LEU A 99 5.65 -6.23 -3.53
CA LEU A 99 6.74 -5.89 -4.45
C LEU A 99 7.53 -4.68 -3.96
N LYS A 100 8.82 -4.61 -4.28
CA LYS A 100 9.58 -3.37 -4.12
C LYS A 100 9.30 -2.44 -5.30
N GLN A 101 8.83 -1.23 -5.00
CA GLN A 101 8.56 -0.19 -5.99
C GLN A 101 9.32 1.09 -5.67
N GLN A 102 9.53 1.93 -6.69
CA GLN A 102 10.07 3.26 -6.50
C GLN A 102 8.94 4.22 -6.08
N VAL A 103 9.12 4.87 -4.94
CA VAL A 103 8.19 5.86 -4.39
C VAL A 103 8.90 7.20 -4.31
N THR A 104 8.23 8.26 -4.77
CA THR A 104 8.74 9.63 -4.65
C THR A 104 8.18 10.25 -3.39
N LEU A 105 9.02 10.76 -2.50
CA LEU A 105 8.63 11.45 -1.27
C LEU A 105 8.29 12.92 -1.52
N GLU A 106 7.64 13.57 -0.55
CA GLU A 106 7.33 15.02 -0.57
C GLU A 106 8.55 15.93 -0.81
N ASN A 107 9.74 15.49 -0.35
CA ASN A 107 11.01 16.19 -0.58
C ASN A 107 11.63 15.90 -1.97
N SER A 108 10.90 15.25 -2.88
CA SER A 108 11.36 14.77 -4.19
C SER A 108 12.40 13.63 -4.17
N GLU A 109 12.75 13.10 -3.00
CA GLU A 109 13.62 11.93 -2.87
C GLU A 109 12.92 10.69 -3.41
N LYS A 110 13.65 9.87 -4.16
CA LYS A 110 13.15 8.59 -4.66
C LYS A 110 13.70 7.46 -3.80
N ILE A 111 12.81 6.73 -3.15
CA ILE A 111 13.16 5.59 -2.30
C ILE A 111 12.61 4.29 -2.89
N SER A 112 13.21 3.16 -2.52
CA SER A 112 12.62 1.84 -2.77
C SER A 112 11.84 1.42 -1.52
N ALA A 113 10.55 1.14 -1.69
CA ALA A 113 9.65 0.73 -0.61
C ALA A 113 8.90 -0.54 -1.00
N TRP A 114 8.57 -1.36 0.00
CA TRP A 114 7.61 -2.44 -0.14
C TRP A 114 6.21 -1.86 -0.38
N VAL A 115 5.48 -2.46 -1.31
CA VAL A 115 4.11 -2.11 -1.68
C VAL A 115 3.32 -3.38 -1.90
N TYR A 116 2.09 -3.43 -1.38
CA TYR A 116 1.12 -4.45 -1.74
C TYR A 116 0.40 -4.02 -3.01
N CYS A 117 0.73 -4.62 -4.15
CA CYS A 117 0.16 -4.30 -5.46
C CYS A 117 -0.98 -5.27 -5.79
N TYR A 118 -2.10 -4.74 -6.28
CA TYR A 118 -3.23 -5.55 -6.71
C TYR A 118 -2.87 -6.37 -7.95
N ASN A 119 -3.26 -7.64 -7.97
CA ASN A 119 -2.79 -8.66 -8.92
C ASN A 119 -3.92 -9.38 -9.67
N HIS A 120 -5.17 -8.94 -9.50
CA HIS A 120 -6.32 -9.50 -10.21
C HIS A 120 -6.78 -8.58 -11.36
N PRO A 121 -7.62 -9.07 -12.28
CA PRO A 121 -8.18 -8.24 -13.35
C PRO A 121 -8.92 -7.02 -12.81
N THR A 122 -8.74 -5.87 -13.45
CA THR A 122 -9.40 -4.60 -13.06
C THR A 122 -10.66 -4.31 -13.85
N ASP A 123 -11.10 -5.25 -14.70
CA ASP A 123 -12.29 -5.11 -15.54
C ASP A 123 -13.53 -4.86 -14.68
N GLY A 124 -14.23 -3.74 -14.93
CA GLY A 124 -15.42 -3.35 -14.17
C GLY A 124 -15.15 -2.65 -12.84
N LEU A 125 -13.89 -2.55 -12.38
CA LEU A 125 -13.55 -1.78 -11.17
C LEU A 125 -13.59 -0.28 -11.45
N GLN A 126 -14.09 0.48 -10.48
CA GLN A 126 -14.06 1.94 -10.56
C GLN A 126 -12.64 2.44 -10.32
N GLN A 127 -12.06 3.14 -11.29
CA GLN A 127 -10.79 3.83 -11.10
C GLN A 127 -11.00 5.06 -10.20
N ILE A 128 -10.18 5.19 -9.16
CA ILE A 128 -10.13 6.38 -8.31
C ILE A 128 -9.20 7.39 -8.99
N MET A 129 -9.79 8.32 -9.73
CA MET A 129 -9.06 9.25 -10.59
C MET A 129 -8.15 10.22 -9.83
N SER A 130 -8.50 10.55 -8.58
CA SER A 130 -7.67 11.38 -7.69
C SER A 130 -6.36 10.69 -7.30
N GLY A 131 -6.32 9.35 -7.36
CA GLY A 131 -5.19 8.56 -6.86
C GLY A 131 -5.04 8.58 -5.34
N ASP A 132 -5.98 9.16 -4.60
CA ASP A 132 -5.96 9.23 -3.14
C ASP A 132 -7.21 8.55 -2.56
N PHE A 133 -7.02 7.38 -1.94
CA PHE A 133 -8.12 6.62 -1.34
C PHE A 133 -8.84 7.38 -0.21
N LEU A 134 -8.16 8.30 0.49
CA LEU A 134 -8.80 9.09 1.55
C LEU A 134 -9.59 10.27 0.99
N HIS A 135 -9.36 10.62 -0.27
CA HIS A 135 -10.05 11.68 -0.98
C HIS A 135 -10.60 11.10 -2.30
N CYS A 136 -11.53 10.15 -2.18
CA CYS A 136 -12.18 9.47 -3.31
C CYS A 136 -13.16 10.34 -4.13
N LEU A 137 -13.17 11.67 -3.96
CA LEU A 137 -14.08 12.60 -4.65
C LEU A 137 -13.45 13.19 -5.92
#